data_AF-S9URG7-F1
#
_entry.id   AF-S9URG7-F1
#
_cell.length_a   1.000
_cell.length_b   1.000
_cell.length_c   1.000
_cell.angle_alpha   90.00
_cell.angle_beta   90.00
_cell.angle_gamma   90.00
#
_symmetry.space_group_name_H-M   'P 1'
#
loop_
_entity.id
_entity.type
_entity.pdbx_description
1 polymer ?
#
loop_
_entity_poly.entity_id
_entity_poly.type
_entity_poly.pdbx_seq_one_letter_code
_entity_poly.pdbx_strand_id
1 'polypeptide(L)'
;MQNALEKAREAVRTDVTSADAWNAVALTLLAQLTLDGMSYTGLRKAMAAMQQAVDKDKSDPDIHYNKGVLGSLMGSFDEAVRDFARAYELDNHRQKGTRRLCEDNLVILQRAQTRIKNLNSIGRSELKKLCGTVKKEEAHLPGAQTQCVVVVDTISDQTMQPLTLMTIDSHESFGLLFLYGISFSALKIGDVLSFPLSEKQGDAVYHVDRMELLGNEPIEVSMKKYFVNNETLLVNHKPLSPSAKASLQVSSRLFA
;
A
#
# COMPACT_ATOMS: atom_id res chain seq x y z
N MET A 1 10.41 -14.64 17.95
CA MET A 1 9.66 -14.62 16.68
C MET A 1 9.83 -15.86 15.83
N GLN A 2 11.06 -16.35 15.59
CA GLN A 2 11.27 -17.56 14.78
C GLN A 2 10.53 -18.81 15.31
N ASN A 3 10.40 -18.93 16.64
CA ASN A 3 9.60 -19.97 17.29
C ASN A 3 8.08 -19.81 17.01
N ALA A 4 7.55 -18.59 16.92
CA ALA A 4 6.13 -18.35 16.65
C ALA A 4 5.76 -18.76 15.22
N LEU A 5 6.59 -18.43 14.23
CA LEU A 5 6.33 -18.80 12.84
C LEU A 5 6.41 -20.31 12.62
N GLU A 6 7.37 -20.99 13.25
CA GLU A 6 7.44 -22.46 13.17
C GLU A 6 6.25 -23.12 13.84
N LYS A 7 5.76 -22.60 14.98
CA LYS A 7 4.51 -23.08 15.59
C LYS A 7 3.30 -22.89 14.68
N ALA A 8 3.16 -21.73 14.05
CA ALA A 8 2.07 -21.47 13.11
C ALA A 8 2.14 -22.41 11.89
N ARG A 9 3.34 -22.69 11.37
CA ARG A 9 3.55 -23.66 10.30
C ARG A 9 3.26 -25.09 10.73
N GLU A 10 3.59 -25.46 11.96
CA GLU A 10 3.27 -26.78 12.50
C GLU A 10 1.76 -26.99 12.61
N ALA A 11 1.00 -25.95 12.97
CA ALA A 11 -0.46 -26.00 12.95
C ALA A 11 -0.99 -26.32 11.55
N VAL A 12 -0.42 -25.71 10.50
CA VAL A 12 -0.75 -26.02 9.10
C VAL A 12 -0.33 -27.44 8.70
N ARG A 13 0.82 -27.94 9.19
CA ARG A 13 1.25 -29.33 8.91
C ARG A 13 0.31 -30.34 9.56
N THR A 14 -0.21 -30.02 10.74
CA THR A 14 -1.17 -30.86 11.46
C THR A 14 -2.53 -30.87 10.76
N ASP A 15 -3.00 -29.71 10.30
CA ASP A 15 -4.23 -29.58 9.52
C ASP A 15 -4.09 -28.51 8.43
N VAL A 16 -3.86 -28.98 7.19
CA VAL A 16 -3.70 -28.12 6.02
C VAL A 16 -5.03 -27.47 5.57
N THR A 17 -6.16 -27.98 6.07
CA THR A 17 -7.50 -27.47 5.75
C THR A 17 -7.98 -26.41 6.73
N SER A 18 -7.26 -26.19 7.84
CA SER A 18 -7.59 -25.17 8.84
C SER A 18 -7.33 -23.76 8.31
N ALA A 19 -8.40 -22.98 8.17
CA ALA A 19 -8.31 -21.57 7.81
C ALA A 19 -7.57 -20.75 8.89
N ASP A 20 -7.84 -21.06 10.17
CA ASP A 20 -7.18 -20.44 11.32
C ASP A 20 -5.66 -20.66 11.33
N ALA A 21 -5.20 -21.87 10.98
CA ALA A 21 -3.77 -22.17 10.91
C ALA A 21 -3.06 -21.31 9.84
N TRP A 22 -3.69 -21.18 8.66
CA TRP A 22 -3.18 -20.32 7.59
C TRP A 22 -3.23 -18.83 7.96
N ASN A 23 -4.32 -18.38 8.61
CA ASN A 23 -4.44 -17.03 9.14
C ASN A 23 -3.34 -16.73 10.16
N ALA A 24 -3.06 -17.66 11.08
CA ALA A 24 -1.98 -17.54 12.07
C ALA A 24 -0.60 -17.42 11.41
N VAL A 25 -0.32 -18.16 10.33
CA VAL A 25 0.92 -17.99 9.56
C VAL A 25 1.00 -16.58 8.96
N ALA A 26 -0.08 -16.10 8.35
CA ALA A 26 -0.10 -14.77 7.74
C ALA A 26 0.13 -13.65 8.76
N LEU A 27 -0.58 -13.69 9.90
CA LEU A 27 -0.44 -12.71 10.97
C LEU A 27 0.93 -12.76 11.65
N THR A 28 1.50 -13.95 11.81
CA THR A 28 2.86 -14.09 12.36
C THR A 28 3.92 -13.53 11.41
N LEU A 29 3.77 -13.75 10.10
CA LEU A 29 4.64 -13.14 9.09
C LEU A 29 4.50 -11.62 9.10
N LEU A 30 3.28 -11.09 9.21
CA LEU A 30 3.06 -9.65 9.32
C LEU A 30 3.68 -9.07 10.60
N ALA A 31 3.48 -9.72 11.75
CA ALA A 31 4.10 -9.31 13.01
C ALA A 31 5.63 -9.24 12.88
N GLN A 32 6.24 -10.23 12.23
CA GLN A 32 7.68 -10.22 11.98
C GLN A 32 8.11 -9.02 11.12
N LEU A 33 7.35 -8.67 10.08
CA LEU A 33 7.66 -7.50 9.24
C LEU A 33 7.58 -6.19 10.01
N THR A 34 6.67 -6.08 10.99
CA THR A 34 6.58 -4.86 11.81
C THR A 34 7.81 -4.63 12.69
N LEU A 35 8.59 -5.69 12.98
CA LEU A 35 9.83 -5.59 13.74
C LEU A 35 11.08 -5.52 12.86
N ASP A 36 11.14 -6.38 11.84
CA ASP A 36 12.33 -6.52 10.97
C ASP A 36 12.39 -5.44 9.89
N GLY A 37 11.27 -4.75 9.64
CA GLY A 37 11.11 -3.78 8.57
C GLY A 37 10.17 -4.30 7.46
N MET A 38 9.24 -3.44 7.05
CA MET A 38 8.27 -3.77 6.02
C MET A 38 8.97 -3.95 4.67
N SER A 39 8.71 -5.07 4.01
CA SER A 39 9.23 -5.34 2.68
C SER A 39 8.16 -5.99 1.80
N TYR A 40 8.18 -5.66 0.51
CA TYR A 40 7.27 -6.26 -0.47
C TYR A 40 7.31 -7.79 -0.46
N THR A 41 8.52 -8.37 -0.41
CA THR A 41 8.69 -9.83 -0.41
C THR A 41 8.05 -10.46 0.82
N GLY A 42 8.16 -9.81 1.99
CA GLY A 42 7.51 -10.24 3.21
C GLY A 42 5.99 -10.13 3.13
N LEU A 43 5.48 -8.97 2.72
CA LEU A 43 4.05 -8.73 2.55
C LEU A 43 3.42 -9.74 1.57
N ARG A 44 4.11 -10.06 0.47
CA ARG A 44 3.67 -11.09 -0.48
C ARG A 44 3.57 -12.48 0.16
N LYS A 45 4.50 -12.84 1.06
CA LYS A 45 4.43 -14.12 1.80
C LYS A 45 3.24 -14.14 2.76
N ALA A 46 3.01 -13.05 3.49
CA ALA A 46 1.85 -12.93 4.38
C ALA A 46 0.53 -13.00 3.58
N MET A 47 0.46 -12.28 2.46
CA MET A 47 -0.70 -12.31 1.56
C MET A 47 -0.95 -13.71 0.98
N ALA A 48 0.09 -14.45 0.59
CA ALA A 48 -0.08 -15.81 0.09
C ALA A 48 -0.66 -16.76 1.14
N ALA A 49 -0.22 -16.66 2.40
CA ALA A 49 -0.79 -17.42 3.51
C ALA A 49 -2.25 -16.99 3.79
N MET A 50 -2.54 -15.69 3.70
CA MET A 50 -3.90 -15.19 3.86
C MET A 50 -4.85 -15.67 2.76
N GLN A 51 -4.37 -15.75 1.52
CA GLN A 51 -5.15 -16.31 0.43
C GLN A 51 -5.50 -17.79 0.68
N GLN A 52 -4.56 -18.57 1.23
CA GLN A 52 -4.87 -19.93 1.66
C GLN A 52 -5.95 -19.95 2.74
N ALA A 53 -5.91 -19.05 3.72
CA ALA A 53 -6.94 -18.96 4.75
C ALA A 53 -8.34 -18.68 4.16
N VAL A 54 -8.45 -17.71 3.24
CA VAL A 54 -9.70 -17.43 2.51
C VAL A 54 -10.19 -18.63 1.71
N ASP A 55 -9.28 -19.35 1.06
CA ASP A 55 -9.65 -20.52 0.26
C ASP A 55 -10.22 -21.66 1.14
N LYS A 56 -9.83 -21.74 2.41
CA LYS A 56 -10.33 -22.72 3.38
C LYS A 56 -11.65 -22.31 4.02
N ASP A 57 -11.78 -21.04 4.41
CA ASP A 57 -13.03 -20.50 4.94
C ASP A 57 -13.34 -19.13 4.34
N LYS A 58 -14.30 -19.12 3.41
CA LYS A 58 -14.80 -17.91 2.75
C LYS A 58 -15.87 -17.18 3.56
N SER A 59 -16.36 -17.78 4.62
CA SER A 59 -17.45 -17.29 5.45
C SER A 59 -16.99 -16.59 6.71
N ASP A 60 -15.70 -16.69 7.06
CA ASP A 60 -15.13 -16.02 8.24
C ASP A 60 -14.85 -14.51 7.97
N PRO A 61 -15.57 -13.59 8.63
CA PRO A 61 -15.33 -12.16 8.45
C PRO A 61 -13.95 -11.68 8.90
N ASP A 62 -13.28 -12.33 9.87
CA ASP A 62 -11.96 -11.89 10.34
C ASP A 62 -10.88 -12.18 9.31
N ILE A 63 -10.99 -13.27 8.56
CA ILE A 63 -10.06 -13.58 7.46
C ILE A 63 -10.16 -12.52 6.36
N HIS A 64 -11.38 -12.14 5.95
CA HIS A 64 -11.58 -11.07 4.97
C HIS A 64 -11.07 -9.71 5.49
N TYR A 65 -11.32 -9.39 6.77
CA TYR A 65 -10.77 -8.18 7.38
C TYR A 65 -9.23 -8.18 7.36
N ASN A 66 -8.60 -9.28 7.79
CA ASN A 66 -7.15 -9.39 7.83
C ASN A 66 -6.52 -9.32 6.42
N LYS A 67 -7.19 -9.91 5.42
CA LYS A 67 -6.79 -9.80 4.02
C LYS A 67 -6.91 -8.37 3.50
N GLY A 68 -7.99 -7.66 3.83
CA GLY A 68 -8.15 -6.24 3.51
C GLY A 68 -7.02 -5.39 4.09
N VAL A 69 -6.60 -5.65 5.33
CA VAL A 69 -5.44 -4.95 5.93
C VAL A 69 -4.16 -5.23 5.17
N LEU A 70 -3.87 -6.49 4.82
CA LEU A 70 -2.70 -6.83 4.01
C LEU A 70 -2.76 -6.18 2.62
N GLY A 71 -3.94 -6.11 2.01
CA GLY A 71 -4.18 -5.46 0.72
C GLY A 71 -3.87 -3.96 0.77
N SER A 72 -4.38 -3.28 1.79
CA SER A 72 -4.08 -1.87 2.08
C SER A 72 -2.58 -1.65 2.28
N LEU A 73 -1.93 -2.53 3.05
CA LEU A 73 -0.48 -2.46 3.28
C LEU A 73 0.32 -2.67 1.99
N MET A 74 -0.17 -3.48 1.05
CA MET A 74 0.43 -3.68 -0.27
C MET A 74 -0.01 -2.63 -1.31
N GLY A 75 -0.77 -1.61 -0.91
CA GLY A 75 -1.32 -0.62 -1.84
C GLY A 75 -2.22 -1.22 -2.91
N SER A 76 -2.79 -2.41 -2.68
CA SER A 76 -3.88 -3.01 -3.46
C SER A 76 -5.22 -2.54 -2.90
N PHE A 77 -5.44 -1.23 -2.99
CA PHE A 77 -6.55 -0.54 -2.34
C PHE A 77 -7.93 -0.99 -2.85
N ASP A 78 -8.04 -1.35 -4.12
CA ASP A 78 -9.27 -1.87 -4.73
C ASP A 78 -9.64 -3.27 -4.21
N GLU A 79 -8.66 -4.17 -4.09
CA GLU A 79 -8.83 -5.47 -3.44
C GLU A 79 -9.17 -5.29 -1.95
N ALA A 80 -8.48 -4.37 -1.27
CA ALA A 80 -8.74 -4.07 0.14
C ALA A 80 -10.18 -3.58 0.37
N VAL A 81 -10.70 -2.70 -0.49
CA VAL A 81 -12.10 -2.26 -0.46
C VAL A 81 -13.05 -3.45 -0.56
N ARG A 82 -12.81 -4.38 -1.49
CA ARG A 82 -13.63 -5.58 -1.69
C ARG A 82 -13.59 -6.52 -0.47
N ASP A 83 -12.40 -6.78 0.06
CA ASP A 83 -12.21 -7.67 1.22
C ASP A 83 -12.81 -7.07 2.50
N PHE A 84 -12.64 -5.76 2.74
CA PHE A 84 -13.30 -5.10 3.87
C PHE A 84 -14.83 -5.07 3.73
N ALA A 85 -15.35 -4.79 2.53
CA ALA A 85 -16.79 -4.83 2.29
C ALA A 85 -17.33 -6.24 2.55
N ARG A 86 -16.61 -7.28 2.11
CA ARG A 86 -16.99 -8.67 2.37
C ARG A 86 -17.01 -8.99 3.86
N ALA A 87 -16.02 -8.56 4.62
CA ALA A 87 -16.01 -8.70 6.07
C ALA A 87 -17.20 -8.01 6.74
N TYR A 88 -17.56 -6.80 6.28
CA TYR A 88 -18.72 -6.06 6.77
C TYR A 88 -20.05 -6.76 6.45
N GLU A 89 -20.20 -7.30 5.25
CA GLU A 89 -21.40 -8.05 4.84
C GLU A 89 -21.59 -9.34 5.62
N LEU A 90 -20.50 -10.05 5.93
CA LEU A 90 -20.53 -11.31 6.66
C LEU A 90 -20.96 -11.12 8.11
N ASP A 91 -20.39 -10.13 8.82
CA ASP A 91 -20.77 -9.83 10.19
C ASP A 91 -20.39 -8.39 10.59
N ASN A 92 -21.26 -7.42 10.32
CA ASN A 92 -21.03 -6.03 10.70
C ASN A 92 -21.02 -5.78 12.22
N HIS A 93 -21.59 -6.68 13.02
CA HIS A 93 -21.60 -6.55 14.48
C HIS A 93 -20.24 -6.93 15.07
N ARG A 94 -19.59 -7.96 14.51
CA ARG A 94 -18.21 -8.37 14.84
C ARG A 94 -17.18 -7.46 14.18
N GLN A 95 -17.44 -6.99 12.95
CA GLN A 95 -16.55 -6.17 12.14
C GLN A 95 -16.82 -4.66 12.26
N LYS A 96 -16.93 -4.16 13.50
CA LYS A 96 -17.12 -2.72 13.74
C LYS A 96 -15.92 -1.91 13.21
N GLY A 97 -16.22 -0.82 12.52
CA GLY A 97 -15.22 0.06 11.92
C GLY A 97 -14.68 -0.40 10.56
N THR A 98 -14.98 -1.61 10.10
CA THR A 98 -14.50 -2.11 8.80
C THR A 98 -15.05 -1.32 7.62
N ARG A 99 -16.29 -0.80 7.70
CA ARG A 99 -16.83 0.13 6.70
C ARG A 99 -15.94 1.36 6.51
N ARG A 100 -15.40 1.94 7.59
CA ARG A 100 -14.50 3.08 7.51
C ARG A 100 -13.20 2.71 6.78
N LEU A 101 -12.68 1.50 6.98
CA LEU A 101 -11.50 1.03 6.25
C LEU A 101 -11.79 0.88 4.75
N CYS A 102 -13.00 0.46 4.35
CA CYS A 102 -13.42 0.51 2.95
C CYS A 102 -13.37 1.95 2.42
N GLU A 103 -14.00 2.88 3.14
CA GLU A 103 -14.08 4.30 2.76
C GLU A 103 -12.68 4.92 2.64
N ASP A 104 -11.81 4.70 3.62
CA ASP A 104 -10.42 5.20 3.64
C ASP A 104 -9.63 4.71 2.40
N ASN A 105 -9.73 3.41 2.06
CA ASN A 105 -9.05 2.85 0.88
C ASN A 105 -9.65 3.34 -0.45
N LEU A 106 -10.98 3.52 -0.51
CA LEU A 106 -11.66 4.07 -1.68
C LEU A 106 -11.23 5.52 -1.93
N VAL A 107 -11.11 6.33 -0.87
CA VAL A 107 -10.69 7.73 -0.94
C VAL A 107 -9.30 7.88 -1.55
N ILE A 108 -8.37 6.94 -1.31
CA ILE A 108 -7.06 6.92 -1.98
C ILE A 108 -7.21 6.96 -3.50
N LEU A 109 -8.05 6.07 -4.02
CA LEU A 109 -8.26 5.92 -5.46
C LEU A 109 -9.03 7.11 -6.05
N GLN A 110 -10.01 7.64 -5.33
CA GLN A 110 -10.75 8.84 -5.73
C GLN A 110 -9.85 10.08 -5.79
N ARG A 111 -9.00 10.27 -4.78
CA ARG A 111 -8.01 11.36 -4.74
C ARG A 111 -7.04 11.24 -5.90
N ALA A 112 -6.50 10.04 -6.14
CA ALA A 112 -5.62 9.80 -7.28
C ALA A 112 -6.30 10.09 -8.62
N GLN A 113 -7.49 9.55 -8.87
CA GLN A 113 -8.25 9.79 -10.11
C GLN A 113 -8.53 11.29 -10.33
N THR A 114 -8.94 11.99 -9.27
CA THR A 114 -9.20 13.44 -9.31
C THR A 114 -7.93 14.23 -9.61
N ARG A 115 -6.81 13.91 -8.95
CA ARG A 115 -5.53 14.60 -9.16
C ARG A 115 -4.99 14.37 -10.57
N ILE A 116 -5.09 13.15 -11.10
CA ILE A 116 -4.74 12.82 -12.50
C ILE A 116 -5.58 13.67 -13.47
N LYS A 117 -6.91 13.65 -13.30
CA LYS A 117 -7.82 14.42 -14.16
C LYS A 117 -7.51 15.92 -14.13
N ASN A 118 -7.25 16.47 -12.95
CA ASN A 118 -6.94 17.89 -12.79
C ASN A 118 -5.61 18.27 -13.46
N LEU A 119 -4.54 17.49 -13.25
CA LEU A 119 -3.23 17.73 -13.87
C LEU A 119 -3.28 17.58 -15.40
N ASN A 120 -4.09 16.65 -15.92
CA ASN A 120 -4.26 16.44 -17.35
C ASN A 120 -5.20 17.45 -18.04
N SER A 121 -5.98 18.22 -17.28
CA SER A 121 -6.89 19.23 -17.84
C SER A 121 -6.39 20.65 -17.54
N ILE A 122 -6.84 21.23 -16.43
CA ILE A 122 -6.52 22.60 -16.03
C ILE A 122 -5.07 22.77 -15.56
N GLY A 123 -4.42 21.69 -15.09
CA GLY A 123 -3.08 21.70 -14.53
C GLY A 123 -1.93 21.45 -15.52
N ARG A 124 -2.14 21.49 -16.85
CA ARG A 124 -1.09 21.12 -17.83
C ARG A 124 0.20 21.94 -17.73
N SER A 125 0.13 23.21 -17.30
CA SER A 125 1.32 24.05 -17.09
C SER A 125 2.13 23.58 -15.87
N GLU A 126 1.46 23.25 -14.78
CA GLU A 126 2.08 22.66 -13.57
C GLU A 126 2.72 21.31 -13.92
N LEU A 127 1.99 20.44 -14.62
CA LEU A 127 2.45 19.13 -15.07
C LEU A 127 3.76 19.22 -15.86
N LYS A 128 3.84 20.11 -16.85
CA LYS A 128 5.05 20.33 -17.64
C LYS A 128 6.23 20.80 -16.80
N LYS A 129 5.99 21.67 -15.81
CA LYS A 129 7.03 22.13 -14.88
C LYS A 129 7.56 20.97 -14.03
N LEU A 130 6.67 20.18 -13.44
CA LEU A 130 7.02 19.01 -12.64
C LEU A 130 7.85 18.00 -13.43
N CYS A 131 7.40 17.63 -14.63
CA CYS A 131 8.15 16.71 -15.51
C CYS A 131 9.50 17.30 -15.93
N GLY A 132 9.57 18.61 -16.16
CA GLY A 132 10.81 19.32 -16.46
C GLY A 132 11.81 19.30 -15.30
N THR A 133 11.33 19.38 -14.05
CA THR A 133 12.17 19.19 -12.86
C THR A 133 12.73 17.77 -12.81
N VAL A 134 11.89 16.75 -12.97
CA VAL A 134 12.35 15.34 -12.97
C VAL A 134 13.40 15.09 -14.03
N LYS A 135 13.21 15.57 -15.28
CA LYS A 135 14.19 15.45 -16.36
C LYS A 135 15.55 16.04 -16.04
N LYS A 136 15.58 17.16 -15.30
CA LYS A 136 16.84 17.79 -14.87
C LYS A 136 17.54 16.96 -13.81
N GLU A 137 16.79 16.41 -12.86
CA GLU A 137 17.39 15.58 -11.80
C GLU A 137 17.86 14.21 -12.30
N GLU A 138 17.14 13.61 -13.25
CA GLU A 138 17.55 12.37 -13.93
C GLU A 138 18.94 12.45 -14.57
N ALA A 139 19.32 13.63 -15.10
CA ALA A 139 20.63 13.83 -15.72
C ALA A 139 21.81 13.68 -14.73
N HIS A 140 21.56 13.78 -13.43
CA HIS A 140 22.57 13.65 -12.37
C HIS A 140 22.60 12.25 -11.74
N LEU A 141 21.69 11.35 -12.13
CA LEU A 141 21.60 10.01 -11.56
C LEU A 141 22.51 9.01 -12.29
N PRO A 142 23.02 7.98 -11.60
CA PRO A 142 24.02 7.04 -12.12
C PRO A 142 23.50 6.04 -13.20
N GLY A 143 22.60 6.45 -14.10
CA GLY A 143 22.14 5.67 -15.25
C GLY A 143 20.84 4.89 -15.03
N ALA A 144 20.54 3.98 -15.97
CA ALA A 144 19.22 3.39 -16.24
C ALA A 144 18.59 2.53 -15.12
N GLN A 145 19.26 2.33 -13.98
CA GLN A 145 18.74 1.54 -12.85
C GLN A 145 18.19 2.38 -11.70
N THR A 146 18.08 3.70 -11.84
CA THR A 146 17.45 4.57 -10.83
C THR A 146 16.19 5.20 -11.39
N GLN A 147 15.08 5.05 -10.67
CA GLN A 147 13.85 5.78 -10.94
C GLN A 147 13.94 7.17 -10.31
N CYS A 148 13.51 8.19 -11.05
CA CYS A 148 13.31 9.54 -10.53
C CYS A 148 11.83 9.92 -10.68
N VAL A 149 11.26 10.50 -9.65
CA VAL A 149 9.87 11.01 -9.66
C VAL A 149 9.76 12.25 -8.79
N VAL A 150 8.73 13.06 -9.00
CA VAL A 150 8.41 14.18 -8.10
C VAL A 150 7.08 13.92 -7.39
N VAL A 151 7.00 14.27 -6.11
CA VAL A 151 5.76 14.16 -5.32
C VAL A 151 4.75 15.21 -5.79
N VAL A 152 3.55 14.77 -6.17
CA VAL A 152 2.47 15.64 -6.64
C VAL A 152 1.29 15.71 -5.68
N ASP A 153 1.19 14.75 -4.75
CA ASP A 153 0.21 14.72 -3.67
C ASP A 153 0.60 13.70 -2.59
N THR A 154 0.04 13.85 -1.39
CA THR A 154 0.06 12.82 -0.33
C THR A 154 -1.36 12.29 -0.20
N ILE A 155 -1.61 11.08 -0.71
CA ILE A 155 -2.98 10.59 -0.88
C ILE A 155 -3.50 9.80 0.31
N SER A 156 -2.63 9.07 1.03
CA SER A 156 -2.99 8.45 2.31
C SER A 156 -3.30 9.50 3.37
N ASP A 157 -4.19 9.22 4.31
CA ASP A 157 -4.36 10.07 5.50
C ASP A 157 -3.36 9.71 6.61
N GLN A 158 -3.21 10.60 7.61
CA GLN A 158 -2.23 10.47 8.70
C GLN A 158 -2.37 9.18 9.52
N THR A 159 -3.56 8.59 9.56
CA THR A 159 -3.85 7.36 10.29
C THR A 159 -3.64 6.10 9.46
N MET A 160 -3.41 6.23 8.16
CA MET A 160 -3.23 5.10 7.26
C MET A 160 -1.76 4.68 7.17
N GLN A 161 -1.56 3.41 6.82
CA GLN A 161 -0.27 2.86 6.42
C GLN A 161 -0.45 2.05 5.13
N PRO A 162 0.54 2.07 4.21
CA PRO A 162 1.74 2.91 4.25
C PRO A 162 1.43 4.39 4.00
N LEU A 163 2.39 5.26 4.33
CA LEU A 163 2.40 6.61 3.76
C LEU A 163 2.48 6.46 2.25
N THR A 164 1.42 6.87 1.57
CA THR A 164 1.25 6.72 0.13
C THR A 164 1.34 8.08 -0.52
N LEU A 165 2.39 8.27 -1.30
CA LEU A 165 2.62 9.48 -2.08
C LEU A 165 2.18 9.23 -3.53
N MET A 166 1.50 10.20 -4.11
CA MET A 166 1.29 10.25 -5.54
C MET A 166 2.46 10.97 -6.18
N THR A 167 2.98 10.40 -7.25
CA THR A 167 4.21 10.84 -7.91
C THR A 167 4.03 10.88 -9.42
N ILE A 168 4.93 11.60 -10.09
CA ILE A 168 5.01 11.59 -11.55
C ILE A 168 6.46 11.52 -12.03
N ASP A 169 6.70 10.79 -13.11
CA ASP A 169 8.01 10.73 -13.78
C ASP A 169 8.15 11.76 -14.93
N SER A 170 9.30 11.77 -15.59
CA SER A 170 9.61 12.65 -16.72
C SER A 170 8.77 12.39 -17.98
N HIS A 171 8.06 11.27 -18.03
CA HIS A 171 7.25 10.80 -19.16
C HIS A 171 5.74 11.01 -18.94
N GLU A 172 5.35 11.83 -17.94
CA GLU A 172 3.96 12.03 -17.52
C GLU A 172 3.29 10.75 -16.98
N SER A 173 4.06 9.76 -16.51
CA SER A 173 3.51 8.56 -15.89
C SER A 173 3.25 8.79 -14.40
N PHE A 174 2.01 8.62 -13.97
CA PHE A 174 1.62 8.70 -12.56
C PHE A 174 1.96 7.40 -11.83
N GLY A 175 2.37 7.51 -10.57
CA GLY A 175 2.61 6.36 -9.72
C GLY A 175 2.36 6.60 -8.24
N LEU A 176 2.08 5.52 -7.53
CA LEU A 176 1.94 5.48 -6.07
C LEU A 176 3.21 4.93 -5.45
N LEU A 177 3.78 5.69 -4.53
CA LEU A 177 4.99 5.33 -3.81
C LEU A 177 4.66 5.06 -2.34
N PHE A 178 5.04 3.86 -1.88
CA PHE A 178 4.71 3.35 -0.56
C PHE A 178 5.91 3.45 0.39
N LEU A 179 5.74 4.19 1.48
CA LEU A 179 6.72 4.36 2.54
C LEU A 179 6.18 3.80 3.86
N TYR A 180 6.95 2.92 4.48
CA TYR A 180 6.60 2.29 5.74
C TYR A 180 7.47 2.84 6.87
N GLY A 181 6.87 3.14 8.03
CA GLY A 181 7.62 3.63 9.19
C GLY A 181 8.20 5.03 8.97
N ILE A 182 7.54 5.83 8.12
CA ILE A 182 7.89 7.21 7.83
C ILE A 182 6.74 8.12 8.29
N SER A 183 7.09 9.23 8.93
CA SER A 183 6.15 10.26 9.37
C SER A 183 5.44 10.88 8.18
N PHE A 184 4.15 11.16 8.33
CA PHE A 184 3.34 11.83 7.33
C PHE A 184 3.91 13.18 6.86
N SER A 185 4.59 13.92 7.75
CA SER A 185 5.16 15.23 7.48
C SER A 185 6.59 15.19 6.91
N ALA A 186 7.15 14.00 6.69
CA ALA A 186 8.55 13.84 6.28
C ALA A 186 8.82 14.29 4.85
N LEU A 187 7.81 14.22 3.97
CA LEU A 187 7.92 14.60 2.56
C LEU A 187 6.82 15.58 2.18
N LYS A 188 7.08 16.41 1.17
CA LYS A 188 6.19 17.47 0.72
C LYS A 188 5.98 17.40 -0.78
N ILE A 189 4.88 18.00 -1.24
CA ILE A 189 4.64 18.21 -2.67
C ILE A 189 5.81 19.00 -3.26
N GLY A 190 6.32 18.53 -4.39
CA GLY A 190 7.48 19.09 -5.09
C GLY A 190 8.82 18.46 -4.71
N ASP A 191 8.89 17.63 -3.67
CA ASP A 191 10.10 16.86 -3.38
C ASP A 191 10.40 15.88 -4.53
N VAL A 192 11.66 15.86 -4.97
CA VAL A 192 12.14 14.91 -5.98
C VAL A 192 12.70 13.69 -5.27
N LEU A 193 12.21 12.52 -5.67
CA LEU A 193 12.56 11.24 -5.10
C LEU A 193 13.36 10.42 -6.11
N SER A 194 14.48 9.86 -5.68
CA SER A 194 15.24 8.91 -6.49
C SER A 194 15.55 7.64 -5.73
N PHE A 195 15.35 6.49 -6.36
CA PHE A 195 15.53 5.18 -5.76
C PHE A 195 15.86 4.12 -6.83
N PRO A 196 16.54 3.01 -6.46
CA PRO A 196 16.81 1.93 -7.40
C PRO A 196 15.53 1.33 -7.98
N LEU A 197 15.51 1.10 -9.29
CA LEU A 197 14.51 0.27 -9.96
C LEU A 197 14.63 -1.17 -9.43
N SER A 198 13.50 -1.77 -9.09
CA SER A 198 13.43 -3.17 -8.69
C SER A 198 12.28 -3.85 -9.41
N GLU A 199 12.35 -5.17 -9.57
CA GLU A 199 11.28 -6.00 -10.17
C GLU A 199 9.93 -5.91 -9.44
N LYS A 200 9.89 -5.23 -8.28
CA LYS A 200 8.70 -5.04 -7.44
C LYS A 200 7.90 -3.79 -7.85
N GLN A 201 8.34 -3.07 -8.87
CA GLN A 201 7.67 -1.90 -9.44
C GLN A 201 6.98 -2.30 -10.74
N GLY A 202 5.79 -1.74 -10.99
CA GLY A 202 5.05 -2.06 -12.21
C GLY A 202 3.74 -1.33 -12.34
N ASP A 203 3.14 -1.42 -13.52
CA ASP A 203 1.83 -0.83 -13.79
C ASP A 203 0.74 -1.60 -13.01
N ALA A 204 -0.21 -0.86 -12.46
CA ALA A 204 -1.37 -1.39 -11.78
C ALA A 204 -2.62 -0.66 -12.26
N VAL A 205 -3.65 -1.44 -12.57
CA VAL A 205 -4.98 -0.95 -12.85
C VAL A 205 -5.83 -1.19 -11.61
N TYR A 206 -6.33 -0.12 -11.04
CA TYR A 206 -7.26 -0.17 -9.91
C TYR A 206 -8.66 -0.04 -10.44
N HIS A 207 -9.52 -0.98 -10.02
CA HIS A 207 -10.91 -1.00 -10.44
C HIS A 207 -11.84 -1.28 -9.26
N VAL A 208 -12.78 -0.36 -9.04
CA VAL A 208 -13.84 -0.51 -8.03
C VAL A 208 -15.16 -0.16 -8.68
N ASP A 209 -16.04 -1.15 -8.79
CA ASP A 209 -17.42 -0.94 -9.24
C ASP A 209 -18.22 -0.07 -8.26
N ARG A 210 -19.40 0.38 -8.67
CA ARG A 210 -20.35 1.01 -7.75
C ARG A 210 -20.73 -0.01 -6.67
N MET A 211 -20.50 0.34 -5.40
CA MET A 211 -20.89 -0.46 -4.24
C MET A 211 -22.02 0.24 -3.50
N GLU A 212 -23.14 -0.46 -3.26
CA GLU A 212 -24.26 0.08 -2.49
C GLU A 212 -23.85 0.50 -1.07
N LEU A 213 -22.94 -0.26 -0.45
CA LEU A 213 -22.40 0.03 0.89
C LEU A 213 -21.76 1.43 0.99
N LEU A 214 -21.08 1.86 -0.08
CA LEU A 214 -20.27 3.09 -0.10
C LEU A 214 -20.92 4.21 -0.90
N GLY A 215 -21.90 3.91 -1.75
CA GLY A 215 -22.54 4.89 -2.63
C GLY A 215 -21.57 5.54 -3.62
N ASN A 216 -20.50 4.83 -4.00
CA ASN A 216 -19.45 5.38 -4.85
C ASN A 216 -19.82 5.34 -6.35
N GLU A 217 -19.24 6.25 -7.11
CA GLU A 217 -19.14 6.08 -8.56
C GLU A 217 -18.06 5.06 -8.91
N PRO A 218 -18.16 4.36 -10.06
CA PRO A 218 -17.13 3.45 -10.52
C PRO A 218 -15.78 4.17 -10.65
N ILE A 219 -14.72 3.51 -10.20
CA ILE A 219 -13.36 4.01 -10.28
C ILE A 219 -12.56 3.07 -11.18
N GLU A 220 -11.89 3.67 -12.16
CA GLU A 220 -10.84 3.02 -12.94
C GLU A 220 -9.68 4.00 -13.06
N VAL A 221 -8.49 3.56 -12.62
CA VAL A 221 -7.28 4.38 -12.65
C VAL A 221 -6.05 3.49 -12.83
N SER A 222 -5.19 3.86 -13.78
CA SER A 222 -3.92 3.18 -14.04
C SER A 222 -2.75 4.00 -13.51
N MET A 223 -1.90 3.39 -12.70
CA MET A 223 -0.72 4.02 -12.08
C MET A 223 0.40 3.01 -11.91
N LYS A 224 1.64 3.48 -11.90
CA LYS A 224 2.79 2.66 -11.46
C LYS A 224 2.74 2.46 -9.94
N LYS A 225 3.17 1.30 -9.46
CA LYS A 225 3.41 1.02 -8.04
C LYS A 225 4.90 1.05 -7.74
N TYR A 226 5.28 1.74 -6.67
CA TYR A 226 6.65 1.82 -6.19
C TYR A 226 6.75 1.37 -4.73
N PHE A 227 7.30 0.17 -4.53
CA PHE A 227 7.73 -0.27 -3.21
C PHE A 227 9.19 0.11 -3.00
N VAL A 228 9.43 1.07 -2.11
CA VAL A 228 10.74 1.69 -1.95
C VAL A 228 11.38 1.26 -0.63
N ASN A 229 12.69 0.99 -0.67
CA ASN A 229 13.49 0.85 0.54
C ASN A 229 13.92 2.24 1.02
N ASN A 230 13.48 2.62 2.22
CA ASN A 230 13.78 3.90 2.86
C ASN A 230 15.29 4.18 2.99
N GLU A 231 16.14 3.15 3.12
CA GLU A 231 17.59 3.31 3.26
C GLU A 231 18.27 3.76 1.97
N THR A 232 17.68 3.39 0.83
CA THR A 232 18.19 3.72 -0.51
C THR A 232 17.45 4.91 -1.15
N LEU A 233 16.39 5.38 -0.51
CA LEU A 233 15.61 6.52 -1.00
C LEU A 233 16.36 7.82 -0.74
N LEU A 234 16.53 8.60 -1.81
CA LEU A 234 16.99 9.97 -1.71
C LEU A 234 15.83 10.94 -1.96
N VAL A 235 15.73 11.95 -1.11
CA VAL A 235 14.84 13.09 -1.23
C VAL A 235 15.69 14.30 -1.55
N ASN A 236 15.51 14.89 -2.73
CA ASN A 236 16.32 16.01 -3.23
C ASN A 236 17.83 15.71 -3.10
N HIS A 237 18.25 14.53 -3.57
CA HIS A 237 19.62 13.97 -3.51
C HIS A 237 20.18 13.66 -2.12
N LYS A 238 19.38 13.79 -1.06
CA LYS A 238 19.82 13.50 0.31
C LYS A 238 19.10 12.27 0.86
N PRO A 239 19.75 11.42 1.66
CA PRO A 239 19.06 10.36 2.38
C PRO A 239 17.93 10.92 3.25
N LEU A 240 16.92 10.11 3.51
CA LEU A 240 15.88 10.45 4.47
C LEU A 240 16.49 10.83 5.83
N SER A 241 16.03 11.95 6.39
CA SER A 241 16.45 12.38 7.73
C SER A 241 16.09 11.30 8.77
N PRO A 242 16.92 11.04 9.78
CA PRO A 242 16.55 10.19 10.90
C PRO A 242 15.26 10.64 11.60
N SER A 243 14.96 11.94 11.61
CA SER A 243 13.72 12.51 12.17
C SER A 243 12.47 12.19 11.34
N ALA A 244 12.63 11.66 10.12
CA ALA A 244 11.51 11.21 9.30
C ALA A 244 10.93 9.87 9.77
N LYS A 245 11.68 9.10 10.58
CA LYS A 245 11.23 7.79 11.07
C LYS A 245 10.05 7.95 12.03
N ALA A 246 9.06 7.08 11.88
CA ALA A 246 7.90 6.98 12.76
C ALA A 246 7.59 5.51 13.06
N SER A 247 6.90 5.26 14.18
CA SER A 247 6.41 3.92 14.51
C SER A 247 5.37 3.46 13.50
N LEU A 248 5.44 2.20 13.10
CA LEU A 248 4.41 1.59 12.26
C LEU A 248 3.09 1.54 13.03
N GLN A 249 2.03 2.03 12.40
CA GLN A 249 0.67 2.01 12.91
C GLN A 249 -0.07 0.83 12.27
N VAL A 250 0.06 -0.36 12.84
CA VAL A 250 -0.70 -1.56 12.43
C VAL A 250 -1.77 -1.84 13.47
N SER A 251 -2.99 -2.16 13.03
CA SER A 251 -4.12 -2.40 13.93
C SER A 251 -3.80 -3.49 14.94
N SER A 252 -3.93 -3.18 16.24
CA SER A 252 -3.72 -4.15 17.33
C SER A 252 -4.69 -5.33 17.25
N ARG A 253 -5.84 -5.15 16.59
CA ARG A 253 -6.83 -6.19 16.35
C ARG A 253 -6.28 -7.39 15.58
N LEU A 254 -5.22 -7.19 14.77
CA LEU A 254 -4.55 -8.28 14.06
C LEU A 254 -3.79 -9.23 14.99
N PHE A 255 -3.56 -8.84 16.23
CA PHE A 255 -2.72 -9.57 17.19
C PHE A 255 -3.43 -9.82 18.53
N ALA A 256 -4.74 -9.55 18.59
CA ALA A 256 -5.58 -9.69 19.78
C ALA A 256 -6.15 -11.10 19.93
#